data_AF-A0A7X8B580-F1
#
_entry.id   AF-A0A7X8B580-F1
#
_cell.length_a   1.000
_cell.length_b   1.000
_cell.length_c   1.000
_cell.angle_alpha   90.00
_cell.angle_beta   90.00
_cell.angle_gamma   90.00
#
_symmetry.space_group_name_H-M   'P 1'
#
loop_
_entity.id
_entity.type
_entity.pdbx_description
1 polymer ?
#
loop_
_entity_poly.entity_id
_entity_poly.type
_entity_poly.pdbx_seq_one_letter_code
_entity_poly.pdbx_strand_id
1 'polypeptide(L)'
;MSTLRKCVSELMIYDADDKLSSDEAGEFLSSHQYGAWTVDARGIHGVAELSGVLQDYIGIEQITFCTHGSPGGIYFKGGSLTVGTLPLVIISPGLYRGPGRLLFMGCQTARSSAGRDFLIAAGRRFFAGKGGVVGGCTIFVLGFSSGSRLPLFGRSSGGWEIGRLVLYSLNARGEIVASRTVRPFGL
;
A
#
# COMPACT_ATOMS: atom_id res chain seq x y z
N MET A 1 -26.79 -8.78 -10.35
CA MET A 1 -27.14 -8.88 -8.92
C MET A 1 -26.13 -8.06 -8.15
N SER A 2 -26.53 -7.03 -7.40
CA SER A 2 -25.60 -6.27 -6.57
C SER A 2 -25.16 -7.15 -5.41
N THR A 3 -23.90 -7.58 -5.39
CA THR A 3 -23.27 -8.17 -4.21
C THR A 3 -23.21 -7.11 -3.11
N LEU A 4 -23.41 -7.52 -1.86
CA LEU A 4 -23.22 -6.63 -0.71
C LEU A 4 -21.73 -6.30 -0.57
N ARG A 5 -21.40 -5.01 -0.45
CA ARG A 5 -20.02 -4.57 -0.23
C ARG A 5 -19.54 -4.96 1.18
N LYS A 6 -18.30 -5.41 1.30
CA LYS A 6 -17.65 -5.78 2.55
C LYS A 6 -17.14 -4.54 3.30
N CYS A 7 -17.23 -4.58 4.63
CA CYS A 7 -16.65 -3.59 5.53
C CYS A 7 -15.50 -4.23 6.31
N VAL A 8 -14.28 -3.73 6.10
CA VAL A 8 -13.06 -4.21 6.77
C VAL A 8 -12.25 -3.04 7.28
N SER A 9 -11.57 -3.19 8.41
CA SER A 9 -10.61 -2.19 8.91
C SER A 9 -9.42 -2.06 7.95
N GLU A 10 -8.86 -3.19 7.50
CA GLU A 10 -7.71 -3.22 6.59
C GLU A 10 -7.93 -4.18 5.41
N LEU A 11 -7.56 -3.71 4.21
CA LEU A 11 -7.52 -4.51 2.99
C LEU A 11 -6.08 -4.60 2.49
N MET A 12 -5.55 -5.82 2.41
CA MET A 12 -4.31 -6.08 1.67
C MET A 12 -4.62 -6.38 0.21
N ILE A 13 -3.87 -5.76 -0.70
CA ILE A 13 -3.88 -6.06 -2.13
C ILE A 13 -2.49 -6.56 -2.50
N TYR A 14 -2.40 -7.75 -3.09
CA TYR A 14 -1.13 -8.38 -3.39
C TYR A 14 -1.07 -8.89 -4.83
N ASP A 15 0.14 -9.13 -5.34
CA ASP A 15 0.33 -9.79 -6.64
C ASP A 15 0.09 -11.29 -6.50
N ALA A 16 -1.01 -11.77 -7.07
CA ALA A 16 -1.42 -13.17 -7.00
C ALA A 16 -0.45 -14.11 -7.75
N ASP A 17 0.36 -13.57 -8.66
CA ASP A 17 1.38 -14.32 -9.38
C ASP A 17 2.74 -14.35 -8.65
N ASP A 18 2.88 -13.62 -7.53
CA ASP A 18 4.08 -13.60 -6.72
C ASP A 18 3.88 -14.45 -5.45
N LYS A 19 4.66 -15.52 -5.34
CA LYS A 19 4.55 -16.46 -4.21
C LYS A 19 4.83 -15.79 -2.87
N LEU A 20 5.81 -14.89 -2.79
CA LEU A 20 6.16 -14.22 -1.53
C LEU A 20 5.01 -13.32 -1.06
N SER A 21 4.43 -12.57 -1.97
CA SER A 21 3.27 -11.70 -1.70
C SER A 21 2.03 -12.51 -1.31
N SER A 22 1.85 -13.68 -1.92
CA SER A 22 0.76 -14.62 -1.58
C SER A 22 0.93 -15.27 -0.21
N ASP A 23 2.14 -15.73 0.12
CA ASP A 23 2.47 -16.31 1.44
C ASP A 23 2.27 -15.25 2.54
N GLU A 24 2.72 -14.01 2.29
CA GLU A 24 2.56 -12.87 3.19
C GLU A 24 1.09 -12.52 3.44
N ALA A 25 0.25 -12.57 2.41
CA ALA A 25 -1.20 -12.39 2.57
C ALA A 25 -1.83 -13.48 3.46
N GLY A 26 -1.32 -14.73 3.39
CA GLY A 26 -1.73 -15.81 4.29
C GLY A 26 -1.32 -15.55 5.75
N GLU A 27 -0.10 -15.05 5.98
CA GLU A 27 0.35 -14.64 7.31
C GLU A 27 -0.46 -13.46 7.86
N PHE A 28 -0.77 -12.47 7.02
CA PHE A 28 -1.60 -11.33 7.39
C PHE A 28 -2.99 -11.76 7.87
N LEU A 29 -3.66 -12.64 7.13
CA LEU A 29 -4.97 -13.16 7.53
C LEU A 29 -4.88 -13.99 8.82
N SER A 30 -3.88 -14.86 8.95
CA SER A 30 -3.75 -15.73 10.12
C SER A 30 -3.37 -14.98 11.40
N SER A 31 -2.54 -13.94 11.31
CA SER A 31 -2.13 -13.10 12.45
C SER A 31 -3.27 -12.21 12.99
N HIS A 32 -4.26 -11.88 12.15
CA HIS A 32 -5.38 -11.01 12.52
C HIS A 32 -6.68 -11.78 12.83
N GLN A 33 -6.68 -13.12 12.74
CA GLN A 33 -7.88 -13.95 12.94
C GLN A 33 -8.54 -13.75 14.32
N TYR A 34 -7.77 -13.33 15.34
CA TYR A 34 -8.24 -13.06 16.71
C TYR A 34 -8.11 -11.58 17.10
N GLY A 35 -7.79 -10.72 16.13
CA GLY A 35 -7.64 -9.29 16.36
C GLY A 35 -8.98 -8.57 16.49
N ALA A 36 -8.96 -7.39 17.11
CA ALA A 36 -10.12 -6.48 17.11
C ALA A 36 -10.37 -5.86 15.72
N TRP A 37 -9.43 -5.99 14.80
CA TRP A 37 -9.50 -5.45 13.44
C TRP A 37 -10.07 -6.50 12.49
N THR A 38 -11.04 -6.08 11.68
CA THR A 38 -11.52 -6.92 10.58
C THR A 38 -10.59 -6.73 9.38
N VAL A 39 -10.06 -7.81 8.84
CA VAL A 39 -9.13 -7.75 7.71
C VAL A 39 -9.58 -8.63 6.55
N ASP A 40 -9.15 -8.29 5.33
CA ASP A 40 -9.29 -9.13 4.14
C ASP A 40 -8.06 -8.96 3.23
N ALA A 41 -7.81 -9.94 2.37
CA ALA A 41 -6.71 -9.90 1.42
C ALA A 41 -7.19 -10.29 0.02
N ARG A 42 -6.78 -9.56 -1.00
CA ARG A 42 -7.16 -9.79 -2.39
C ARG A 42 -5.93 -9.83 -3.29
N GLY A 43 -5.71 -10.99 -3.87
CA GLY A 43 -4.73 -11.15 -4.94
C GLY A 43 -5.30 -10.56 -6.23
N ILE A 44 -4.50 -9.78 -6.93
CA ILE A 44 -4.78 -9.33 -8.30
C ILE A 44 -3.64 -9.73 -9.21
N HIS A 45 -3.96 -9.99 -10.47
CA HIS A 45 -2.96 -10.30 -11.48
C HIS A 45 -2.44 -9.04 -12.18
N GLY A 46 -3.19 -7.94 -12.12
CA GLY A 46 -2.81 -6.69 -12.79
C GLY A 46 -3.65 -5.49 -12.38
N VAL A 47 -3.16 -4.29 -12.71
CA VAL A 47 -3.81 -3.01 -12.33
C VAL A 47 -5.22 -2.87 -12.88
N ALA A 48 -5.52 -3.52 -14.01
CA ALA A 48 -6.86 -3.50 -14.60
C ALA A 48 -7.95 -4.08 -13.67
N GLU A 49 -7.59 -5.02 -12.79
CA GLU A 49 -8.51 -5.67 -11.85
C GLU A 49 -8.80 -4.81 -10.62
N LEU A 50 -7.93 -3.84 -10.32
CA LEU A 50 -7.93 -3.09 -9.08
C LEU A 50 -9.25 -2.33 -8.87
N SER A 51 -9.81 -1.73 -9.93
CA SER A 51 -11.11 -1.05 -9.88
C SER A 51 -12.23 -2.00 -9.45
N GLY A 52 -12.25 -3.23 -9.98
CA GLY A 52 -13.25 -4.24 -9.65
C GLY A 52 -13.11 -4.70 -8.21
N VAL A 53 -11.89 -5.00 -7.76
CA VAL A 53 -11.63 -5.39 -6.38
C VAL A 53 -12.06 -4.30 -5.40
N LEU A 54 -11.70 -3.04 -5.63
CA LEU A 54 -12.06 -1.94 -4.73
C LEU A 54 -13.58 -1.67 -4.68
N GLN A 55 -14.34 -2.05 -5.70
CA GLN A 55 -15.81 -1.93 -5.71
C GLN A 55 -16.49 -2.89 -4.73
N ASP A 56 -15.83 -4.00 -4.37
CA ASP A 56 -16.35 -4.97 -3.40
C ASP A 56 -16.31 -4.45 -1.95
N TYR A 57 -15.67 -3.31 -1.68
CA TYR A 57 -15.44 -2.81 -0.33
C TYR A 57 -16.02 -1.42 -0.07
N ILE A 58 -16.28 -1.14 1.19
CA ILE A 58 -16.73 0.16 1.70
C ILE A 58 -16.21 0.37 3.13
N GLY A 59 -15.96 1.62 3.51
CA GLY A 59 -15.66 1.97 4.89
C GLY A 59 -14.30 1.48 5.40
N ILE A 60 -13.35 1.25 4.50
CA ILE A 60 -11.98 0.84 4.83
C ILE A 60 -11.25 1.95 5.62
N GLU A 61 -10.38 1.57 6.55
CA GLU A 61 -9.47 2.50 7.22
C GLU A 61 -8.06 2.46 6.62
N GLN A 62 -7.57 1.28 6.23
CA GLN A 62 -6.26 1.08 5.63
C GLN A 62 -6.29 0.18 4.39
N ILE A 63 -5.57 0.59 3.34
CA ILE A 63 -5.25 -0.27 2.20
C ILE A 63 -3.74 -0.45 2.17
N THR A 64 -3.30 -1.69 2.07
CA THR A 64 -1.88 -2.06 2.00
C THR A 64 -1.61 -2.81 0.72
N PHE A 65 -0.73 -2.29 -0.12
CA PHE A 65 -0.24 -2.97 -1.31
C PHE A 65 1.02 -3.77 -0.97
N CYS A 66 0.95 -5.09 -1.05
CA CYS A 66 2.08 -6.01 -0.85
C CYS A 66 2.50 -6.60 -2.21
N THR A 67 3.52 -6.01 -2.82
CA THR A 67 4.02 -6.44 -4.14
C THR A 67 5.41 -5.88 -4.41
N HIS A 68 5.99 -6.15 -5.58
CA HIS A 68 7.21 -5.50 -6.06
C HIS A 68 7.03 -3.99 -6.22
N GLY A 69 8.14 -3.27 -6.02
CA GLY A 69 8.17 -1.82 -6.12
C GLY A 69 9.42 -1.32 -6.84
N SER A 70 9.34 -0.07 -7.28
CA SER A 70 10.49 0.73 -7.68
C SER A 70 10.23 2.19 -7.29
N PRO A 71 11.25 3.07 -7.38
CA PRO A 71 10.97 4.50 -7.41
C PRO A 71 9.90 4.80 -8.46
N GLY A 72 8.80 5.44 -8.06
CA GLY A 72 7.73 5.86 -8.97
C GLY A 72 6.54 4.91 -9.16
N GLY A 73 6.51 3.73 -8.52
CA GLY A 73 5.35 2.85 -8.60
C GLY A 73 5.48 1.46 -7.98
N ILE A 74 4.40 0.70 -8.08
CA ILE A 74 4.35 -0.73 -7.74
C ILE A 74 4.00 -1.55 -8.99
N TYR A 75 4.36 -2.83 -8.98
CA TYR A 75 4.26 -3.70 -10.14
C TYR A 75 3.48 -4.95 -9.80
N PHE A 76 2.63 -5.36 -10.73
CA PHE A 76 1.98 -6.66 -10.78
C PHE A 76 2.40 -7.32 -12.09
N LYS A 77 2.27 -8.64 -12.21
CA LYS A 77 2.56 -9.33 -13.49
C LYS A 77 1.84 -8.71 -14.69
N GLY A 78 0.58 -8.34 -14.52
CA GLY A 78 -0.31 -7.75 -15.52
C GLY A 78 -0.26 -6.22 -15.62
N GLY A 79 0.78 -5.56 -15.10
CA GLY A 79 1.00 -4.12 -15.28
C GLY A 79 1.47 -3.39 -14.02
N SER A 80 1.70 -2.09 -14.13
CA SER A 80 2.22 -1.27 -13.02
C SER A 80 1.28 -0.14 -12.64
N LEU A 81 1.24 0.15 -11.34
CA LEU A 81 0.56 1.32 -10.80
C LEU A 81 1.61 2.42 -10.59
N THR A 82 1.55 3.43 -11.44
CA THR A 82 2.47 4.57 -11.50
C THR A 82 1.66 5.86 -11.56
N VAL A 83 2.32 7.02 -11.55
CA VAL A 83 1.64 8.31 -11.75
C VAL A 83 0.80 8.32 -13.03
N GLY A 84 1.28 7.71 -14.12
CA GLY A 84 0.58 7.68 -15.41
C GLY A 84 -0.63 6.74 -15.45
N THR A 85 -0.63 5.67 -14.65
CA THR A 85 -1.70 4.66 -14.66
C THR A 85 -2.69 4.80 -13.49
N LEU A 86 -2.35 5.57 -12.45
CA LEU A 86 -3.26 5.91 -11.34
C LEU A 86 -4.64 6.40 -11.78
N PRO A 87 -4.79 7.26 -12.82
CA PRO A 87 -6.10 7.70 -13.28
C PRO A 87 -7.02 6.58 -13.78
N LEU A 88 -6.46 5.43 -14.20
CA LEU A 88 -7.22 4.27 -14.69
C LEU A 88 -7.96 3.52 -13.57
N VAL A 89 -7.52 3.69 -12.32
CA VAL A 89 -8.13 3.03 -11.17
C VAL A 89 -9.35 3.82 -10.71
N ILE A 90 -10.53 3.21 -10.74
CA ILE A 90 -11.79 3.82 -10.31
C ILE A 90 -11.92 3.62 -8.79
N ILE A 91 -12.02 4.73 -8.07
CA ILE A 91 -12.18 4.73 -6.61
C ILE A 91 -13.65 4.95 -6.28
N SER A 92 -14.28 3.92 -5.70
CA SER A 92 -15.69 3.96 -5.32
C SER A 92 -15.96 5.03 -4.25
N PRO A 93 -17.05 5.81 -4.38
CA PRO A 93 -17.53 6.65 -3.29
C PRO A 93 -17.76 5.82 -2.02
N GLY A 94 -17.16 6.27 -0.92
CA GLY A 94 -17.25 5.58 0.36
C GLY A 94 -16.23 4.45 0.56
N LEU A 95 -15.26 4.27 -0.34
CA LEU A 95 -14.17 3.29 -0.15
C LEU A 95 -13.54 3.42 1.24
N TYR A 96 -13.16 4.64 1.62
CA TYR A 96 -12.68 4.96 2.96
C TYR A 96 -13.81 5.44 3.87
N ARG A 97 -13.80 5.08 5.16
CA ARG A 97 -14.77 5.60 6.16
C ARG A 97 -14.53 7.08 6.50
N GLY A 98 -13.26 7.50 6.54
CA GLY A 98 -12.81 8.86 6.87
C GLY A 98 -11.45 9.15 6.23
N PRO A 99 -10.56 9.91 6.89
CA PRO A 99 -9.16 10.01 6.49
C PRO A 99 -8.54 8.61 6.41
N GLY A 100 -8.02 8.25 5.23
CA GLY A 100 -7.55 6.89 4.95
C GLY A 100 -6.07 6.68 5.29
N ARG A 101 -5.67 5.42 5.38
CA ARG A 101 -4.26 4.99 5.33
C ARG A 101 -4.02 4.21 4.05
N LEU A 102 -2.91 4.51 3.37
CA LEU A 102 -2.52 3.85 2.13
C LEU A 102 -1.03 3.52 2.20
N LEU A 103 -0.69 2.25 2.23
CA LEU A 103 0.70 1.79 2.38
C LEU A 103 1.12 1.02 1.13
N PHE A 104 2.30 1.36 0.59
CA PHE A 104 2.93 0.69 -0.53
C PHE A 104 4.16 -0.09 -0.05
N MET A 105 3.94 -1.36 0.30
CA MET A 105 4.96 -2.29 0.77
C MET A 105 5.68 -2.97 -0.39
N GLY A 106 6.22 -2.14 -1.28
CA GLY A 106 7.12 -2.59 -2.34
C GLY A 106 8.50 -1.98 -2.18
N CYS A 107 9.48 -2.64 -2.78
CA CYS A 107 10.86 -2.21 -2.76
C CYS A 107 11.00 -0.78 -3.27
N GLN A 108 11.63 0.11 -2.50
CA GLN A 108 12.05 1.45 -2.93
C GLN A 108 10.91 2.38 -3.45
N THR A 109 9.64 2.09 -3.15
CA THR A 109 8.47 2.87 -3.60
C THR A 109 8.52 4.33 -3.19
N ALA A 110 9.18 4.64 -2.06
CA ALA A 110 9.36 6.00 -1.56
C ALA A 110 10.74 6.62 -1.87
N ARG A 111 11.59 5.93 -2.62
CA ARG A 111 12.95 6.42 -2.90
C ARG A 111 12.90 7.48 -4.01
N SER A 112 13.75 8.51 -3.87
CA SER A 112 13.90 9.64 -4.81
C SER A 112 12.65 10.53 -4.97
N SER A 113 12.74 11.57 -5.80
CA SER A 113 11.60 12.43 -6.15
C SER A 113 10.47 11.64 -6.82
N ALA A 114 10.79 10.67 -7.68
CA ALA A 114 9.80 9.85 -8.36
C ALA A 114 8.91 9.06 -7.38
N GLY A 115 9.51 8.48 -6.31
CA GLY A 115 8.76 7.80 -5.26
C GLY A 115 7.86 8.75 -4.48
N ARG A 116 8.37 9.94 -4.13
CA ARG A 116 7.56 11.00 -3.50
C ARG A 116 6.35 11.39 -4.36
N ASP A 117 6.57 11.66 -5.64
CA ASP A 117 5.53 12.10 -6.56
C ASP A 117 4.46 11.03 -6.76
N PHE A 118 4.89 9.77 -6.87
CA PHE A 118 3.98 8.62 -6.91
C PHE A 118 3.11 8.52 -5.65
N LEU A 119 3.71 8.57 -4.45
CA LEU A 119 2.96 8.45 -3.20
C LEU A 119 1.93 9.58 -3.05
N ILE A 120 2.31 10.83 -3.34
CA ILE A 120 1.39 11.97 -3.27
C ILE A 120 0.26 11.82 -4.29
N ALA A 121 0.57 11.45 -5.53
CA ALA A 121 -0.44 11.23 -6.57
C ALA A 121 -1.40 10.10 -6.19
N ALA A 122 -0.87 9.00 -5.63
CA ALA A 122 -1.67 7.88 -5.16
C ALA A 122 -2.60 8.30 -4.00
N GLY A 123 -2.06 8.99 -2.99
CA GLY A 123 -2.87 9.50 -1.88
C GLY A 123 -4.00 10.43 -2.35
N ARG A 124 -3.71 11.36 -3.27
CA ARG A 124 -4.72 12.22 -3.89
C ARG A 124 -5.82 11.43 -4.59
N ARG A 125 -5.44 10.38 -5.34
CA ARG A 125 -6.38 9.54 -6.08
C ARG A 125 -7.24 8.70 -5.14
N PHE A 126 -6.63 7.95 -4.24
CA PHE A 126 -7.30 6.96 -3.38
C PHE A 126 -8.14 7.60 -2.27
N PHE A 127 -7.69 8.70 -1.67
CA PHE A 127 -8.45 9.34 -0.60
C PHE A 127 -9.67 10.11 -1.12
N ALA A 128 -9.73 10.41 -2.42
CA ALA A 128 -10.90 11.00 -3.08
C ALA A 128 -11.52 12.18 -2.30
N GLY A 129 -10.67 13.10 -1.82
CA GLY A 129 -11.09 14.29 -1.09
C GLY A 129 -11.23 14.14 0.43
N LYS A 130 -10.92 12.97 1.01
CA LYS A 130 -11.00 12.74 2.46
C LYS A 130 -9.71 13.06 3.23
N GLY A 131 -8.60 13.19 2.51
CA GLY A 131 -7.27 13.23 3.12
C GLY A 131 -6.88 11.87 3.73
N GLY A 132 -5.73 11.84 4.39
CA GLY A 132 -5.19 10.60 4.96
C GLY A 132 -3.67 10.57 5.02
N VAL A 133 -3.12 9.39 5.27
CA VAL A 133 -1.67 9.15 5.30
C VAL A 133 -1.31 8.14 4.23
N VAL A 134 -0.43 8.54 3.32
CA VAL A 134 0.14 7.65 2.30
C VAL A 134 1.61 7.37 2.62
N GLY A 135 2.03 6.12 2.46
CA GLY A 135 3.39 5.70 2.82
C GLY A 135 4.01 4.69 1.87
N GLY A 136 5.34 4.65 1.85
CA GLY A 136 6.12 3.68 1.09
C GLY A 136 7.52 3.50 1.65
N CYS A 137 8.28 2.58 1.08
CA CYS A 137 9.57 2.13 1.63
C CYS A 137 10.74 2.64 0.79
N THR A 138 11.88 2.95 1.44
CA THR A 138 13.11 3.38 0.74
C THR A 138 14.05 2.23 0.38
N ILE A 139 13.78 1.00 0.85
CA ILE A 139 14.63 -0.19 0.65
C ILE A 139 13.88 -1.33 -0.01
N PHE A 140 14.60 -2.42 -0.29
CA PHE A 140 14.02 -3.72 -0.58
C PHE A 140 13.20 -4.21 0.62
N VAL A 141 11.91 -4.42 0.38
CA VAL A 141 10.94 -4.90 1.36
C VAL A 141 10.36 -6.16 0.76
N LEU A 142 10.78 -7.31 1.26
CA LEU A 142 10.07 -8.57 1.10
C LEU A 142 9.73 -9.03 2.52
N GLY A 143 8.42 -9.16 2.81
CA GLY A 143 7.89 -9.78 4.03
C GLY A 143 7.72 -8.90 5.28
N PHE A 144 6.87 -7.86 5.23
CA PHE A 144 6.71 -6.90 6.35
C PHE A 144 5.32 -6.86 7.01
N SER A 145 4.33 -7.56 6.47
CA SER A 145 2.93 -7.36 6.88
C SER A 145 2.56 -8.11 8.16
N SER A 146 3.37 -9.07 8.59
CA SER A 146 3.19 -9.84 9.83
C SER A 146 4.03 -9.36 11.03
N GLY A 147 4.73 -8.22 10.93
CA GLY A 147 5.71 -7.80 11.96
C GLY A 147 7.03 -8.58 11.88
N SER A 148 7.26 -9.26 10.76
CA SER A 148 8.47 -10.03 10.48
C SER A 148 9.69 -9.13 10.26
N ARG A 149 10.77 -9.46 10.97
CA ARG A 149 12.07 -8.78 10.94
C ARG A 149 12.79 -9.16 9.64
N LEU A 150 13.28 -8.17 8.89
CA LEU A 150 14.19 -8.42 7.77
C LEU A 150 15.48 -9.08 8.25
N PRO A 151 15.93 -10.19 7.64
CA PRO A 151 17.36 -10.47 7.58
C PRO A 151 17.99 -9.47 6.60
N LEU A 152 18.89 -8.64 7.13
CA LEU A 152 19.78 -7.70 6.43
C LEU A 152 20.71 -8.45 5.46
N PHE A 153 20.20 -8.95 4.33
CA PHE A 153 21.04 -9.54 3.31
C PHE A 153 21.56 -8.46 2.35
N GLY A 154 22.75 -7.94 2.66
CA GLY A 154 23.62 -7.25 1.70
C GLY A 154 24.40 -6.07 2.26
N ARG A 155 25.74 -6.14 2.19
CA ARG A 155 26.68 -5.03 2.48
C ARG A 155 26.71 -3.95 1.37
N SER A 156 25.81 -3.97 0.38
CA SER A 156 25.89 -3.14 -0.83
C SER A 156 25.10 -1.83 -0.78
N SER A 157 24.57 -1.43 0.37
CA SER A 157 23.92 -0.12 0.55
C SER A 157 24.51 0.59 1.76
N GLY A 158 25.36 1.60 1.53
CA GLY A 158 26.03 2.39 2.58
C GLY A 158 25.55 3.84 2.62
N GLY A 159 24.25 4.07 2.84
CA GLY A 159 23.65 5.41 2.87
C GLY A 159 22.71 5.61 4.05
N TRP A 160 22.59 6.86 4.52
CA TRP A 160 21.76 7.25 5.68
C TRP A 160 20.26 6.98 5.50
N GLU A 161 19.78 6.64 4.30
CA GLU A 161 18.36 6.48 3.94
C GLU A 161 17.85 5.03 3.97
N ILE A 162 18.65 4.08 4.44
CA ILE A 162 18.31 2.64 4.43
C ILE A 162 17.29 2.34 5.54
N GLY A 163 16.31 1.49 5.20
CA GLY A 163 15.31 0.98 6.10
C GLY A 163 14.42 2.09 6.61
N ARG A 164 13.75 2.83 5.72
CA ARG A 164 12.85 3.90 6.15
C ARG A 164 11.48 3.74 5.50
N LEU A 165 10.46 3.89 6.32
CA LEU A 165 9.09 4.13 5.88
C LEU A 165 8.90 5.64 5.82
N VAL A 166 8.61 6.15 4.63
CA VAL A 166 8.31 7.56 4.41
C VAL A 166 6.79 7.71 4.35
N LEU A 167 6.27 8.66 5.12
CA LEU A 167 4.85 8.94 5.28
C LEU A 167 4.57 10.38 4.89
N TYR A 168 3.52 10.60 4.11
CA TYR A 168 2.95 11.91 3.80
C TYR A 168 1.51 11.98 4.32
N SER A 169 1.23 12.98 5.15
CA SER A 169 -0.12 13.32 5.57
C SER A 169 -0.70 14.33 4.59
N LEU A 170 -1.85 14.00 4.01
CA LEU A 170 -2.59 14.80 3.06
C LEU A 170 -3.90 15.29 3.68
N ASN A 171 -4.25 16.55 3.48
CA ASN A 171 -5.58 17.05 3.83
C ASN A 171 -6.63 16.68 2.77
N ALA A 172 -7.89 17.07 2.99
CA ALA A 172 -9.00 16.84 2.06
C ALA A 172 -8.78 17.45 0.66
N ARG A 173 -7.93 18.47 0.52
CA ARG A 173 -7.57 19.07 -0.78
C ARG A 173 -6.42 18.34 -1.47
N GLY A 174 -5.84 17.32 -0.83
CA GLY A 174 -4.67 16.62 -1.34
C GLY A 174 -3.36 17.40 -1.19
N GLU A 175 -3.33 18.40 -0.29
CA GLU A 175 -2.13 19.15 0.06
C GLU A 175 -1.37 18.42 1.17
N ILE A 176 -0.04 18.45 1.12
CA ILE A 176 0.81 17.85 2.15
C ILE A 176 0.79 18.76 3.38
N VAL A 177 0.32 18.23 4.51
CA VAL A 177 0.31 18.96 5.80
C VAL A 177 1.41 18.50 6.75
N ALA A 178 1.94 17.29 6.56
CA ALA A 178 3.09 16.78 7.29
C ALA A 178 3.80 15.70 6.49
N SER A 179 5.10 15.55 6.73
CA SER A 179 5.88 14.39 6.28
C SER A 179 6.66 13.81 7.45
N ARG A 180 6.72 12.49 7.55
CA ARG A 180 7.50 11.79 8.57
C ARG A 180 8.28 10.67 7.92
N THR A 181 9.53 10.52 8.33
CA THR A 181 10.33 9.35 7.96
C THR A 181 10.63 8.57 9.23
N VAL A 182 10.24 7.30 9.26
CA VAL A 182 10.44 6.41 10.42
C VAL A 182 11.34 5.25 10.04
N ARG A 183 12.18 4.82 10.98
CA ARG A 183 12.86 3.53 10.88
C ARG A 183 11.83 2.44 11.25
N PRO A 184 11.62 1.41 10.44
CA PRO A 184 10.83 0.27 10.86
C PRO A 184 11.54 -0.38 12.05
N PHE A 185 10.76 -0.77 13.05
CA PHE A 185 11.20 -1.22 14.37
C PHE A 185 12.34 -2.26 14.32
N GLY A 186 13.31 -2.17 15.24
CA GLY A 186 14.34 -3.19 15.44
C GLY A 186 15.80 -2.77 15.18
N LEU A 187 16.11 -1.47 15.23
CA LEU A 187 17.48 -0.95 15.38
C LEU A 187 17.62 -0.19 16.69
#